data_AF-A0A6G3XK12-F1
#
_entry.id   AF-A0A6G3XK12-F1
#
_cell.length_a   1.000
_cell.length_b   1.000
_cell.length_c   1.000
_cell.angle_alpha   90.00
_cell.angle_beta   90.00
_cell.angle_gamma   90.00
#
_symmetry.space_group_name_H-M   'P 1'
#
loop_
_entity.id
_entity.type
_entity.pdbx_description
1 polymer ?
#
loop_
_entity_poly.entity_id
_entity_poly.type
_entity_poly.pdbx_seq_one_letter_code
_entity_poly.pdbx_strand_id
1 'polypeptide(L)'
;MATTRVAHTNWEGNLIEGKGVVTFDSSGIGDYPVSWPARSEQANGKTSPEELIAAAHSSCFSMALSHGLAGAGTPSTRLETKAEVTFQPGTGITGIHLTVVGE
;
A
#
# COMPACT_ATOMS: atom_id res chain seq x y z
N MET A 1 7.22 20.10 13.59
CA MET A 1 6.25 19.39 14.45
C MET A 1 5.93 18.06 13.80
N ALA A 2 5.79 16.98 14.57
CA ALA A 2 5.40 15.68 14.02
C ALA A 2 3.94 15.73 13.54
N THR A 3 3.62 14.94 12.52
CA THR A 3 2.25 14.76 12.04
C THR A 3 1.81 13.32 12.30
N THR A 4 0.54 13.14 12.63
CA THR A 4 -0.09 11.82 12.81
C THR A 4 -1.08 11.60 11.66
N ARG A 5 -1.04 10.39 11.08
CA ARG A 5 -2.03 9.92 10.10
C ARG A 5 -2.63 8.62 10.63
N VAL A 6 -3.93 8.50 10.48
CA VAL A 6 -4.75 7.45 11.10
C VAL A 6 -5.57 6.79 10.00
N ALA A 7 -5.59 5.47 10.07
CA ALA A 7 -6.53 4.58 9.44
C ALA A 7 -6.86 3.48 10.45
N HIS A 8 -8.07 2.92 10.41
CA HIS A 8 -8.47 1.83 11.28
C HIS A 8 -9.16 0.73 10.49
N THR A 9 -9.32 -0.45 11.09
CA THR A 9 -10.03 -1.57 10.49
C THR A 9 -11.00 -2.17 11.50
N ASN A 10 -12.27 -2.25 11.12
CA ASN A 10 -13.28 -2.99 11.88
C ASN A 10 -13.36 -4.40 11.29
N TRP A 11 -13.27 -5.44 12.13
CA TRP A 11 -13.32 -6.85 11.71
C TRP A 11 -14.39 -7.61 12.48
N GLU A 12 -15.15 -8.44 11.77
CA GLU A 12 -16.22 -9.26 12.32
C GLU A 12 -16.00 -10.74 11.96
N GLY A 13 -16.13 -11.63 12.95
CA GLY A 13 -16.03 -13.07 12.76
C GLY A 13 -14.63 -13.64 12.90
N ASN A 14 -14.49 -14.94 12.62
CA ASN A 14 -13.21 -15.64 12.63
C ASN A 14 -12.34 -15.25 11.42
N LEU A 15 -11.11 -15.77 11.31
CA LEU A 15 -10.22 -15.40 10.20
C LEU A 15 -10.75 -15.83 8.82
N ILE A 16 -11.29 -17.05 8.71
CA ILE A 16 -11.60 -17.68 7.42
C ILE A 16 -12.89 -17.11 6.80
N GLU A 17 -13.92 -16.95 7.63
CA GLU A 17 -15.25 -16.51 7.21
C GLU A 17 -15.50 -15.03 7.52
N GLY A 18 -14.59 -14.42 8.29
CA GLY A 18 -14.70 -13.03 8.70
C GLY A 18 -14.48 -12.06 7.56
N LYS A 19 -14.90 -10.84 7.85
CA LYS A 19 -14.83 -9.70 6.95
C LYS A 19 -14.40 -8.48 7.74
N GLY A 20 -13.71 -7.57 7.08
CA GLY A 20 -13.41 -6.29 7.66
C GLY A 20 -13.58 -5.16 6.67
N VAL A 21 -13.53 -3.95 7.20
CA VAL A 21 -13.52 -2.71 6.44
C VAL A 21 -12.41 -1.84 6.99
N VAL A 22 -11.48 -1.44 6.13
CA VAL A 22 -10.44 -0.46 6.45
C VAL A 22 -10.92 0.94 6.06
N THR A 23 -10.79 1.89 6.99
CA THR A 23 -11.21 3.29 6.83
C THR A 23 -10.00 4.20 6.95
N PHE A 24 -9.85 5.11 5.99
CA PHE A 24 -8.74 6.08 5.96
C PHE A 24 -9.12 7.40 6.63
N ASP A 25 -9.05 7.45 7.96
CA ASP A 25 -9.55 8.57 8.77
C ASP A 25 -8.92 9.92 8.43
N SER A 26 -7.61 9.95 8.16
CA SER A 26 -6.91 11.21 7.92
C SER A 26 -7.13 11.79 6.53
N SER A 27 -7.36 10.96 5.51
CA SER A 27 -7.53 11.42 4.13
C SER A 27 -8.99 11.43 3.68
N GLY A 28 -9.87 10.67 4.34
CA GLY A 28 -11.28 10.57 4.00
C GLY A 28 -11.55 9.91 2.64
N ILE A 29 -10.57 9.20 2.06
CA ILE A 29 -10.68 8.63 0.70
C ILE A 29 -11.68 7.47 0.62
N GLY A 30 -12.08 6.93 1.78
CA GLY A 30 -13.21 6.01 1.90
C GLY A 30 -12.92 4.77 2.73
N ASP A 31 -13.86 3.84 2.57
CA ASP A 31 -13.94 2.57 3.26
C ASP A 31 -13.75 1.43 2.26
N TYR A 32 -12.82 0.54 2.52
CA TYR A 32 -12.51 -0.58 1.62
C TYR A 32 -12.72 -1.92 2.31
N PRO A 33 -13.49 -2.84 1.71
CA PRO A 33 -13.69 -4.16 2.28
C PRO A 33 -12.40 -5.00 2.16
N VAL A 34 -12.07 -5.69 3.23
CA VAL A 34 -10.97 -6.66 3.31
C VAL A 34 -11.50 -8.00 3.82
N SER A 35 -10.85 -9.09 3.43
CA SER A 35 -11.21 -10.44 3.89
C SER A 35 -10.01 -11.36 3.75
N TRP A 36 -9.97 -12.46 4.49
CA TRP A 36 -8.87 -13.42 4.37
C TRP A 36 -8.75 -14.01 2.96
N PRO A 37 -9.84 -14.47 2.29
CA PRO A 37 -9.72 -15.00 0.93
C PRO A 37 -9.13 -13.98 -0.07
N ALA A 38 -9.57 -12.72 -0.03
CA ALA A 38 -9.02 -11.67 -0.90
C ALA A 38 -7.54 -11.36 -0.60
N ARG A 39 -7.07 -11.66 0.61
CA ARG A 39 -5.69 -11.47 1.04
C ARG A 39 -4.79 -12.64 0.68
N SER A 40 -5.27 -13.88 0.87
CA SER A 40 -4.46 -15.09 0.72
C SER A 40 -4.55 -15.73 -0.67
N GLU A 41 -5.51 -15.31 -1.48
CA GLU A 41 -5.78 -15.84 -2.83
C GLU A 41 -5.91 -14.69 -3.84
N GLN A 42 -6.74 -14.84 -4.88
CA GLN A 42 -7.02 -13.76 -5.81
C GLN A 42 -7.79 -12.62 -5.12
N ALA A 43 -7.44 -11.38 -5.44
CA ALA A 43 -8.00 -10.18 -4.82
C ALA A 43 -9.53 -10.07 -4.98
N ASN A 44 -10.11 -10.65 -6.05
CA ASN A 44 -11.55 -10.65 -6.33
C ASN A 44 -12.19 -9.25 -6.24
N GLY A 45 -11.45 -8.22 -6.68
CA GLY A 45 -11.90 -6.83 -6.69
C GLY A 45 -11.92 -6.14 -5.31
N LYS A 46 -11.34 -6.76 -4.28
CA LYS A 46 -11.17 -6.18 -2.94
C LYS A 46 -9.70 -5.83 -2.71
N THR A 47 -9.47 -4.87 -1.82
CA THR A 47 -8.11 -4.53 -1.40
C THR A 47 -7.56 -5.54 -0.39
N SER A 48 -6.28 -5.43 -0.09
CA SER A 48 -5.56 -6.20 0.91
C SER A 48 -4.58 -5.31 1.67
N PRO A 49 -4.16 -5.69 2.89
CA PRO A 49 -3.08 -4.99 3.59
C PRO A 49 -1.83 -4.79 2.74
N GLU A 50 -1.52 -5.78 1.89
CA GLU A 50 -0.38 -5.77 0.99
C GLU A 50 -0.50 -4.70 -0.11
N GLU A 51 -1.69 -4.54 -0.72
CA GLU A 51 -1.93 -3.47 -1.70
C GLU A 51 -1.83 -2.08 -1.06
N LEU A 52 -2.28 -1.93 0.20
CA LEU A 52 -2.15 -0.66 0.92
C LEU A 52 -0.69 -0.33 1.25
N ILE A 53 0.10 -1.33 1.62
CA ILE A 53 1.56 -1.18 1.80
C ILE A 53 2.23 -0.85 0.47
N ALA A 54 1.79 -1.47 -0.64
CA ALA A 54 2.28 -1.17 -1.97
C ALA A 54 2.04 0.30 -2.32
N ALA A 55 0.82 0.82 -2.06
CA ALA A 55 0.47 2.22 -2.30
C ALA A 55 1.30 3.19 -1.43
N ALA A 56 1.50 2.86 -0.15
CA ALA A 56 2.35 3.67 0.73
C ALA A 56 3.82 3.68 0.28
N HIS A 57 4.36 2.54 -0.13
CA HIS A 57 5.77 2.42 -0.50
C HIS A 57 6.04 3.07 -1.87
N SER A 58 5.20 2.83 -2.88
CA SER A 58 5.38 3.43 -4.21
C SER A 58 5.32 4.96 -4.17
N SER A 59 4.40 5.51 -3.39
CA SER A 59 4.28 6.97 -3.19
C SER A 59 5.47 7.54 -2.43
N CYS A 60 5.89 6.91 -1.33
CA CYS A 60 7.05 7.34 -0.55
C CYS A 60 8.33 7.33 -1.38
N PHE A 61 8.60 6.23 -2.09
CA PHE A 61 9.78 6.10 -2.93
C PHE A 61 9.82 7.15 -4.05
N SER A 62 8.69 7.38 -4.73
CA SER A 62 8.60 8.39 -5.80
C SER A 62 8.94 9.79 -5.29
N MET A 63 8.41 10.17 -4.13
CA MET A 63 8.73 11.47 -3.50
C MET A 63 10.21 11.59 -3.15
N ALA A 64 10.78 10.55 -2.53
CA ALA A 64 12.18 10.54 -2.14
C ALA A 64 13.13 10.59 -3.35
N LEU A 65 12.85 9.81 -4.39
CA LEU A 65 13.65 9.81 -5.62
C LEU A 65 13.57 11.16 -6.34
N SER A 66 12.38 11.75 -6.47
CA SER A 66 12.20 13.09 -7.05
C SER A 66 13.02 14.14 -6.29
N HIS A 67 12.99 14.10 -4.95
CA HIS A 67 13.79 15.00 -4.13
C HIS A 67 15.30 14.83 -4.36
N GLY A 68 15.79 13.58 -4.39
CA GLY A 68 17.19 13.28 -4.64
C GLY A 68 17.68 13.77 -6.01
N LEU A 69 16.90 13.51 -7.06
CA LEU A 69 17.18 13.93 -8.43
C LEU A 69 17.24 15.46 -8.57
N ALA A 70 16.27 16.17 -7.97
CA ALA A 70 16.29 17.62 -7.93
C ALA A 70 17.50 18.18 -7.16
N GLY A 71 17.85 17.56 -6.03
CA GLY A 71 19.04 17.92 -5.24
C GLY A 71 20.36 17.72 -5.99
N ALA A 72 20.39 16.78 -6.95
CA ALA A 72 21.53 16.54 -7.84
C ALA A 72 21.55 17.43 -9.09
N GLY A 73 20.58 18.35 -9.26
CA GLY A 73 20.50 19.24 -10.42
C GLY A 73 19.88 18.61 -11.67
N THR A 74 19.28 17.42 -11.55
CA THR A 74 18.63 16.69 -12.65
C THR A 74 17.19 16.33 -12.27
N PRO A 75 16.29 17.31 -12.04
CA PRO A 75 14.93 17.03 -11.60
C PRO A 75 14.17 16.19 -12.65
N SER A 76 13.50 15.13 -12.21
CA SER A 76 12.60 14.34 -13.05
C SER A 76 11.35 15.15 -13.43
N THR A 77 10.88 15.03 -14.66
CA THR A 77 9.59 15.53 -15.10
C THR A 77 8.44 14.59 -14.72
N ARG A 78 8.69 13.28 -14.71
CA ARG A 78 7.74 12.24 -14.29
C ARG A 78 8.45 11.06 -13.65
N LEU A 79 7.82 10.48 -12.63
CA LEU A 79 8.19 9.18 -12.07
C LEU A 79 6.94 8.31 -11.96
N GLU A 80 7.02 7.09 -12.45
CA GLU A 80 6.03 6.05 -12.27
C GLU A 80 6.67 4.90 -11.49
N THR A 81 6.23 4.68 -10.25
CA THR A 81 6.72 3.60 -9.39
C THR A 81 5.62 2.58 -9.17
N LYS A 82 5.90 1.32 -9.51
CA LYS A 82 5.07 0.16 -9.17
C LYS A 82 5.72 -0.57 -8.00
N ALA A 83 4.94 -0.87 -6.97
CA ALA A 83 5.36 -1.70 -5.84
C ALA A 83 4.62 -3.05 -5.86
N GLU A 84 5.37 -4.14 -5.85
CA GLU A 84 4.85 -5.51 -5.83
C GLU A 84 5.18 -6.14 -4.49
N VAL A 85 4.19 -6.19 -3.59
CA VAL A 85 4.32 -6.75 -2.25
C VAL A 85 3.98 -8.23 -2.31
N THR A 86 4.95 -9.08 -1.96
CA THR A 86 4.77 -10.53 -1.92
C THR A 86 4.34 -10.96 -0.53
N PHE A 87 3.21 -11.66 -0.43
CA PHE A 87 2.70 -12.25 0.80
C PHE A 87 2.56 -13.75 0.67
N GLN A 88 3.03 -14.46 1.69
CA GLN A 88 2.95 -15.91 1.82
C GLN A 88 2.13 -16.25 3.07
N PRO A 89 0.93 -16.85 2.94
CA PRO A 89 0.18 -17.34 4.10
C PRO A 89 1.03 -18.25 4.98
N GLY A 90 0.98 -18.02 6.29
CA GLY A 90 1.80 -18.72 7.29
C GLY A 90 3.18 -18.09 7.55
N THR A 91 3.69 -17.26 6.64
CA THR A 91 5.00 -16.59 6.76
C THR A 91 4.86 -15.08 6.91
N GLY A 92 3.95 -14.44 6.17
CA GLY A 92 3.78 -12.99 6.13
C GLY A 92 4.31 -12.37 4.83
N ILE A 93 4.61 -11.06 4.88
CA ILE A 93 5.21 -10.33 3.76
C ILE A 93 6.69 -10.71 3.64
N THR A 94 7.09 -11.25 2.48
CA THR A 94 8.45 -11.74 2.25
C THR A 94 9.29 -10.81 1.38
N GLY A 95 8.67 -9.83 0.71
CA GLY A 95 9.41 -8.88 -0.12
C GLY A 95 8.52 -7.80 -0.71
N ILE A 96 9.16 -6.70 -1.12
CA ILE A 96 8.56 -5.62 -1.91
C ILE A 96 9.51 -5.32 -3.07
N HIS A 97 9.07 -5.57 -4.30
CA HIS A 97 9.84 -5.23 -5.49
C HIS A 97 9.34 -3.90 -6.08
N LEU A 98 10.25 -2.95 -6.28
CA LEU A 98 9.93 -1.65 -6.88
C LEU A 98 10.43 -1.63 -8.33
N THR A 99 9.52 -1.39 -9.28
CA THR A 99 9.86 -1.06 -10.66
C THR A 99 9.57 0.42 -10.88
N VAL A 100 10.53 1.15 -11.45
CA VAL A 100 10.46 2.61 -11.58
C VAL A 100 10.82 3.00 -13.01
N VAL A 101 9.99 3.85 -13.61
CA VAL A 101 10.26 4.49 -14.89
C VAL A 101 10.24 6.00 -14.69
N GLY A 102 11.25 6.70 -15.21
CA GLY A 102 11.38 8.15 -15.08
C GLY A 102 11.72 8.83 -16.40
N GLU A 103 11.26 10.08 -16.53
CA GLU A 103 11.50 10.99 -17.67
C GLU A 103 12.05 12.33 -17.18
#